data_AF-A0A931M1K9-F1
#
_entry.id   AF-A0A931M1K9-F1
#
_cell.length_a   1.000
_cell.length_b   1.000
_cell.length_c   1.000
_cell.angle_alpha   90.00
_cell.angle_beta   90.00
_cell.angle_gamma   90.00
#
_symmetry.space_group_name_H-M   'P 1'
#
loop_
_entity.id
_entity.type
_entity.pdbx_description
1 polymer ?
#
loop_
_entity_poly.entity_id
_entity_poly.type
_entity_poly.pdbx_seq_one_letter_code
_entity_poly.pdbx_strand_id
1 'polypeptide(L)'
;MSELKKKSEENLRAAQLLNLNEHRLFASSVHCAYYSCFQLIKSILLKHVFKSEDEYNLEENKSNKNSHEFAINRLSIDFAKKRPLELRKYSNEINQLKELRVISDYKLEEIQIDKSQKAVDLAIRVRNVLLREYKV
;
A
#
# COMPACT_ATOMS: atom_id res chain seq x y z
N MET A 1 12.10 14.39 2.43
CA MET A 1 11.18 13.23 2.57
C MET A 1 9.77 13.81 2.61
N SER A 2 8.80 13.29 1.84
CA SER A 2 7.42 13.80 1.93
C SER A 2 6.77 13.35 3.24
N GLU A 3 5.80 14.11 3.74
CA GLU A 3 5.03 13.74 4.94
C GLU A 3 4.32 12.38 4.76
N LEU A 4 3.84 12.09 3.54
CA LEU A 4 3.25 10.78 3.20
C LEU A 4 4.26 9.64 3.30
N LYS A 5 5.52 9.85 2.90
CA LYS A 5 6.56 8.82 3.06
C LYS A 5 6.86 8.57 4.53
N LYS A 6 6.93 9.62 5.35
CA LYS A 6 7.11 9.48 6.81
C LYS A 6 5.98 8.66 7.44
N LYS A 7 4.72 8.99 7.13
CA LYS A 7 3.54 8.23 7.58
C LYS A 7 3.56 6.78 7.08
N SER A 8 4.04 6.53 5.86
CA SER A 8 4.22 5.18 5.33
C SER A 8 5.20 4.37 6.17
N GLU A 9 6.32 4.96 6.58
CA GLU A 9 7.33 4.32 7.43
C GLU A 9 6.80 4.04 8.83
N GLU A 10 6.10 5.01 9.43
CA GLU A 10 5.42 4.84 10.73
C GLU A 10 4.40 3.70 10.68
N ASN A 11 3.59 3.63 9.62
CA ASN A 11 2.62 2.55 9.43
C ASN A 11 3.28 1.17 9.27
N LEU A 12 4.43 1.05 8.58
CA LEU A 12 5.11 -0.26 8.56
C LEU A 12 5.59 -0.64 9.96
N ARG A 13 6.20 0.29 10.69
CA ARG A 13 6.68 0.01 12.07
C ARG A 13 5.52 -0.41 12.97
N ALA A 14 4.39 0.31 12.90
CA ALA A 14 3.18 -0.04 13.63
C ALA A 14 2.68 -1.44 13.25
N ALA A 15 2.62 -1.77 11.96
CA ALA A 15 2.22 -3.10 11.52
C ALA A 15 3.09 -4.20 12.14
N GLN A 16 4.41 -4.02 12.14
CA GLN A 16 5.36 -4.98 12.73
C GLN A 16 5.18 -5.13 14.24
N LEU A 17 4.98 -4.03 14.97
CA LEU A 17 4.75 -4.07 16.43
C LEU A 17 3.41 -4.71 16.78
N LEU A 18 2.35 -4.39 16.04
CA LEU A 18 1.00 -4.91 16.28
C LEU A 18 0.84 -6.38 15.87
N ASN A 19 1.74 -6.89 15.01
CA ASN A 19 1.78 -8.28 14.59
C ASN A 19 2.37 -9.21 15.66
N LEU A 20 2.90 -8.67 16.76
CA LEU A 20 3.38 -9.47 17.88
C LEU A 20 2.20 -10.15 18.59
N ASN A 21 2.34 -11.45 18.86
CA ASN A 21 1.26 -12.32 19.36
C ASN A 21 0.72 -11.87 20.72
N GLU A 22 1.53 -11.16 21.52
CA GLU A 22 1.22 -10.73 22.87
C GLU A 22 0.04 -9.75 22.97
N HIS A 23 -0.28 -9.02 21.89
CA HIS A 23 -1.34 -8.00 21.92
C HIS A 23 -2.60 -8.37 21.13
N ARG A 24 -2.56 -9.41 20.30
CA ARG A 24 -3.66 -9.83 19.39
C ARG A 24 -4.25 -8.68 18.55
N LEU A 25 -3.46 -7.65 18.24
CA LEU A 25 -3.87 -6.47 17.46
C LEU A 25 -3.71 -6.71 15.94
N PHE A 26 -4.07 -7.92 15.49
CA PHE A 26 -3.82 -8.42 14.15
C PHE A 26 -4.59 -7.66 13.07
N ALA A 27 -5.84 -7.30 13.33
CA ALA A 27 -6.61 -6.48 12.40
C ALA A 27 -5.97 -5.09 12.20
N SER A 28 -5.56 -4.44 13.29
CA SER A 28 -4.85 -3.15 13.22
C SER A 28 -3.49 -3.29 12.53
N SER A 29 -2.79 -4.41 12.71
CA SER A 29 -1.56 -4.71 11.97
C SER A 29 -1.79 -4.79 10.46
N VAL A 30 -2.81 -5.52 10.00
CA VAL A 30 -3.20 -5.61 8.58
C VAL A 30 -3.53 -4.22 8.01
N HIS A 31 -4.29 -3.42 8.76
CA HIS A 31 -4.61 -2.04 8.38
C HIS A 31 -3.34 -1.21 8.18
N CYS A 32 -2.45 -1.19 9.17
CA CYS A 32 -1.19 -0.48 9.10
C CYS A 32 -0.29 -0.98 7.96
N ALA A 33 -0.22 -2.30 7.74
CA ALA A 33 0.54 -2.90 6.64
C ALA A 33 0.05 -2.38 5.28
N TYR A 34 -1.27 -2.36 5.05
CA TYR A 34 -1.85 -1.81 3.84
C TYR A 34 -1.59 -0.30 3.69
N TYR A 35 -1.83 0.50 4.73
CA TYR A 35 -1.62 1.95 4.66
C TYR A 35 -0.16 2.34 4.48
N SER A 36 0.78 1.52 4.96
CA SER A 36 2.21 1.69 4.69
C SER A 36 2.51 1.65 3.18
N CYS A 37 1.81 0.79 2.42
CA CYS A 37 1.95 0.72 0.97
C CYS A 37 1.18 1.87 0.30
N PHE A 38 -0.09 2.08 0.66
CA PHE A 38 -0.93 3.09 0.03
C PHE A 38 -0.35 4.50 0.12
N GLN A 39 0.19 4.88 1.28
CA GLN A 39 0.82 6.20 1.46
C GLN A 39 2.14 6.32 0.68
N LEU A 40 2.92 5.24 0.57
CA LEU A 40 4.10 5.21 -0.28
C LEU A 40 3.74 5.38 -1.75
N ILE A 41 2.71 4.67 -2.21
CA ILE A 41 2.15 4.77 -3.57
C ILE A 41 1.77 6.22 -3.86
N LYS A 42 0.96 6.86 -2.99
CA LYS A 42 0.59 8.28 -3.18
C LYS A 42 1.82 9.20 -3.19
N SER A 43 2.78 8.98 -2.29
CA SER A 43 4.02 9.76 -2.28
C SER A 43 4.83 9.61 -3.58
N ILE A 44 4.85 8.42 -4.17
CA ILE A 44 5.55 8.17 -5.44
C ILE A 44 4.83 8.87 -6.58
N LEU A 45 3.51 8.74 -6.64
CA LEU A 45 2.69 9.39 -7.66
C LEU A 45 2.90 10.89 -7.67
N LEU A 46 2.82 11.55 -6.51
CA LEU A 46 3.01 12.99 -6.39
C LEU A 46 4.44 13.46 -6.72
N LYS A 47 5.45 12.59 -6.59
CA LYS A 47 6.85 12.95 -6.86
C LYS A 47 7.27 12.64 -8.30
N HIS A 48 6.70 11.60 -8.92
CA HIS A 48 7.22 11.03 -10.16
C HIS A 48 6.24 10.98 -11.32
N VAL A 49 4.93 11.04 -11.04
CA VAL A 49 3.89 10.87 -12.07
C VAL A 49 3.12 12.17 -12.29
N PHE A 50 2.78 12.85 -11.22
CA PHE A 50 2.04 14.11 -11.23
C PHE A 50 2.99 15.29 -10.99
N LYS A 51 2.60 16.45 -11.51
CA LYS A 51 3.29 17.73 -11.33
C LYS A 51 2.86 18.43 -10.04
N SER A 52 1.64 18.17 -9.57
CA SER A 52 1.10 18.74 -8.34
C SER A 52 0.02 17.85 -7.72
N GLU A 53 -0.35 18.16 -6.47
CA GLU A 53 -1.49 17.55 -5.79
C GLU A 53 -2.82 17.91 -6.46
N ASP A 54 -2.95 19.13 -7.00
CA ASP A 54 -4.13 19.54 -7.75
C ASP A 54 -4.35 18.69 -9.02
N GLU A 55 -3.27 18.37 -9.74
CA GLU A 55 -3.34 17.49 -10.92
C GLU A 55 -3.76 16.07 -10.52
N TYR A 56 -3.19 15.54 -9.42
CA TYR A 56 -3.60 14.25 -8.87
C TYR A 56 -5.10 14.24 -8.51
N ASN A 57 -5.56 15.25 -7.77
CA ASN A 57 -6.94 15.33 -7.31
C ASN A 57 -7.92 15.48 -8.48
N LEU A 58 -7.56 16.28 -9.49
CA LEU A 58 -8.37 16.45 -10.69
C LEU A 58 -8.54 15.12 -11.45
N GLU A 59 -7.46 14.35 -11.61
CA GLU A 59 -7.55 13.06 -12.27
C GLU A 59 -8.27 12.00 -11.43
N GLU A 60 -8.07 11.98 -10.11
CA GLU A 60 -8.77 11.07 -9.19
C GLU A 60 -10.28 11.29 -9.29
N ASN A 61 -10.73 12.54 -9.21
CA ASN A 61 -12.13 12.93 -9.32
C ASN A 61 -12.76 12.56 -10.67
N LYS A 62 -11.98 12.54 -11.76
CA LYS A 62 -12.45 12.14 -13.09
C LYS A 62 -12.51 10.62 -13.29
N SER A 63 -11.84 9.85 -12.43
CA SER A 63 -11.60 8.42 -12.69
C SER A 63 -12.80 7.50 -12.41
N ASN A 64 -13.88 8.00 -11.81
CA ASN A 64 -15.02 7.23 -11.27
C ASN A 64 -14.61 6.07 -10.33
N LYS A 65 -13.36 6.04 -9.86
CA LYS A 65 -12.81 5.03 -8.96
C LYS A 65 -12.69 5.59 -7.56
N ASN A 66 -12.75 4.71 -6.56
CA ASN A 66 -12.35 5.09 -5.20
C ASN A 66 -10.85 5.46 -5.19
N SER A 67 -10.45 6.31 -4.25
CA SER A 67 -9.09 6.87 -4.17
C SER A 67 -7.99 5.80 -4.11
N HIS A 68 -8.23 4.71 -3.38
CA HIS A 68 -7.30 3.59 -3.28
C HIS A 68 -7.07 2.89 -4.62
N GLU A 69 -8.16 2.56 -5.30
CA GLU A 69 -8.13 1.91 -6.60
C GLU A 69 -7.54 2.81 -7.68
N PHE A 70 -7.85 4.11 -7.64
CA PHE A 70 -7.22 5.08 -8.52
C PHE A 70 -5.70 5.09 -8.36
N ALA A 71 -5.20 5.26 -7.14
CA ALA A 71 -3.77 5.34 -6.86
C ALA A 71 -3.03 4.05 -7.27
N ILE A 72 -3.56 2.88 -6.89
CA ILE A 72 -2.95 1.59 -7.24
C ILE A 72 -2.91 1.41 -8.76
N ASN A 73 -4.01 1.68 -9.46
CA ASN A 73 -4.07 1.53 -10.92
C ASN A 73 -3.12 2.50 -11.63
N ARG A 74 -3.10 3.77 -11.20
CA ARG A 74 -2.22 4.78 -11.80
C ARG A 74 -0.76 4.43 -11.60
N LEU A 75 -0.37 3.94 -10.41
CA LEU A 75 0.99 3.48 -10.18
C LEU A 75 1.31 2.21 -10.98
N SER A 76 0.38 1.25 -11.08
CA SER A 76 0.58 0.04 -11.91
C SER A 76 0.86 0.39 -13.38
N ILE A 77 0.17 1.40 -13.95
CA ILE A 77 0.42 1.87 -15.31
C ILE A 77 1.83 2.46 -15.45
N ASP A 78 2.29 3.26 -14.50
CA ASP A 78 3.65 3.81 -14.51
C ASP A 78 4.70 2.72 -14.29
N PHE A 79 4.48 1.84 -13.31
CA PHE A 79 5.35 0.72 -12.98
C PHE A 79 5.52 -0.25 -14.15
N ALA A 80 4.44 -0.52 -14.90
CA ALA A 80 4.47 -1.35 -16.11
C ALA A 80 5.47 -0.83 -17.16
N LYS A 81 5.59 0.50 -17.29
CA LYS A 81 6.56 1.12 -18.21
C LYS A 81 8.01 0.94 -17.73
N LYS A 82 8.23 0.88 -16.42
CA LYS A 82 9.57 0.76 -15.81
C LYS A 82 10.03 -0.69 -15.67
N ARG A 83 9.14 -1.59 -15.23
CA ARG A 83 9.42 -2.98 -14.86
C ARG A 83 8.30 -3.92 -15.30
N PRO A 84 8.09 -4.10 -16.62
CA PRO A 84 6.99 -4.91 -17.14
C PRO A 84 7.01 -6.36 -16.63
N LEU A 85 8.21 -6.94 -16.45
CA LEU A 85 8.37 -8.32 -15.96
C LEU A 85 7.96 -8.50 -14.49
N GLU A 86 8.03 -7.44 -13.69
CA GLU A 86 7.69 -7.49 -12.26
C GLU A 86 6.25 -7.05 -11.97
N LEU A 87 5.58 -6.42 -12.96
CA LEU A 87 4.22 -5.90 -12.82
C LEU A 87 3.25 -6.97 -12.31
N ARG A 88 3.31 -8.19 -12.86
CA ARG A 88 2.41 -9.28 -12.44
C ARG A 88 2.55 -9.59 -10.95
N LYS A 89 3.79 -9.64 -10.45
CA LYS A 89 4.07 -9.93 -9.05
C LYS A 89 3.61 -8.78 -8.16
N TYR A 90 4.01 -7.54 -8.48
CA TYR A 90 3.60 -6.35 -7.74
C TYR A 90 2.07 -6.24 -7.66
N SER A 91 1.37 -6.35 -8.79
CA SER A 91 -0.09 -6.23 -8.85
C SER A 91 -0.79 -7.32 -8.04
N ASN A 92 -0.28 -8.55 -8.06
CA ASN A 92 -0.83 -9.62 -7.24
C ASN A 92 -0.64 -9.33 -5.74
N GLU A 93 0.57 -8.92 -5.34
CA GLU A 93 0.89 -8.69 -3.93
C GLU A 93 0.09 -7.51 -3.34
N ILE A 94 -0.04 -6.39 -4.05
CA ILE A 94 -0.82 -5.23 -3.57
C ILE A 94 -2.32 -5.52 -3.54
N ASN A 95 -2.84 -6.31 -4.48
CA ASN A 95 -4.25 -6.70 -4.49
C ASN A 95 -4.59 -7.68 -3.37
N GLN A 96 -3.74 -8.67 -3.10
CA GLN A 96 -3.90 -9.54 -1.92
C GLN A 96 -3.88 -8.73 -0.62
N LEU A 97 -3.00 -7.73 -0.51
CA LEU A 97 -2.94 -6.87 0.66
C LEU A 97 -4.21 -6.01 0.79
N LYS A 98 -4.74 -5.49 -0.32
CA LYS A 98 -6.02 -4.76 -0.37
C LYS A 98 -7.18 -5.64 0.10
N GLU A 99 -7.23 -6.90 -0.35
CA GLU A 99 -8.24 -7.87 0.06
C GLU A 99 -8.16 -8.17 1.56
N LEU A 100 -6.96 -8.43 2.08
CA LEU A 100 -6.76 -8.64 3.52
C LEU A 100 -7.24 -7.44 4.33
N ARG A 101 -6.96 -6.21 3.87
CA ARG A 101 -7.47 -4.99 4.52
C ARG A 101 -8.99 -4.89 4.47
N VAL A 102 -9.64 -5.31 3.38
CA VAL A 102 -11.12 -5.37 3.31
C VAL A 102 -11.69 -6.33 4.34
N ILE A 103 -11.08 -7.50 4.49
CA ILE A 103 -11.49 -8.48 5.50
C ILE A 103 -11.30 -7.88 6.89
N SER A 104 -10.11 -7.37 7.16
CA SER A 104 -9.72 -6.81 8.46
C SER A 104 -10.58 -5.64 8.93
N ASP A 105 -10.84 -4.67 8.05
CA ASP A 105 -11.48 -3.41 8.47
C ASP A 105 -13.01 -3.52 8.49
N TYR A 106 -13.59 -4.39 7.65
CA TYR A 106 -15.02 -4.33 7.34
C TYR A 106 -15.77 -5.66 7.41
N LYS A 107 -15.08 -6.79 7.52
CA LYS A 107 -15.76 -8.09 7.66
C LYS A 107 -15.78 -8.50 9.13
N LEU A 108 -16.75 -9.35 9.48
CA LEU A 108 -16.92 -9.85 10.84
C LEU A 108 -15.91 -10.96 11.19
N GLU A 109 -15.05 -11.35 10.26
CA GLU A 109 -14.06 -12.40 10.46
C GLU A 109 -12.92 -11.91 11.37
N GLU A 110 -12.60 -12.66 12.43
CA GLU A 110 -11.43 -12.39 13.26
C GLU A 110 -10.15 -12.63 12.48
N ILE A 111 -9.27 -11.62 12.43
CA ILE A 111 -7.94 -11.76 11.83
C ILE A 111 -7.03 -12.53 12.78
N GLN A 112 -6.53 -13.66 12.31
CA GLN A 112 -5.54 -14.47 13.01
C GLN A 112 -4.11 -14.06 12.62
N ILE A 113 -3.13 -14.52 13.42
CA ILE A 113 -1.71 -14.14 13.27
C ILE A 113 -1.13 -14.48 11.89
N ASP A 114 -1.58 -15.56 11.24
CA ASP A 114 -1.14 -15.97 9.91
C ASP A 114 -1.53 -14.94 8.83
N LYS A 115 -2.76 -14.42 8.88
CA LYS A 115 -3.23 -13.36 7.98
C LYS A 115 -2.53 -12.04 8.24
N SER A 116 -2.30 -11.72 9.51
CA SER A 116 -1.53 -10.55 9.92
C SER A 116 -0.08 -10.61 9.41
N GLN A 117 0.60 -11.73 9.64
CA GLN A 117 1.97 -11.95 9.17
C GLN A 117 2.03 -11.88 7.63
N LYS A 118 1.08 -12.52 6.94
CA LYS A 118 0.97 -12.45 5.49
C LYS A 118 0.85 -11.00 5.00
N ALA A 119 0.04 -10.17 5.66
CA ALA A 119 -0.12 -8.76 5.30
C ALA A 119 1.19 -7.97 5.49
N VAL A 120 1.90 -8.18 6.60
CA VAL A 120 3.21 -7.56 6.87
C VAL A 120 4.23 -7.97 5.79
N ASP A 121 4.31 -9.26 5.47
CA ASP A 121 5.25 -9.78 4.47
C ASP A 121 4.96 -9.23 3.06
N LEU A 122 3.67 -9.16 2.69
CA LEU A 122 3.23 -8.54 1.44
C LEU A 122 3.62 -7.06 1.39
N ALA A 123 3.38 -6.33 2.48
CA ALA A 123 3.71 -4.92 2.57
C ALA A 123 5.22 -4.69 2.43
N ILE A 124 6.06 -5.50 3.06
CA ILE A 124 7.52 -5.43 2.93
C ILE A 124 7.94 -5.66 1.47
N ARG A 125 7.42 -6.71 0.82
CA ARG A 125 7.78 -7.01 -0.59
C ARG A 125 7.37 -5.89 -1.55
N VAL A 126 6.14 -5.40 -1.42
CA VAL A 126 5.64 -4.28 -2.22
C VAL A 126 6.49 -3.03 -1.98
N ARG A 127 6.74 -2.65 -0.72
CA ARG A 127 7.53 -1.46 -0.41
C ARG A 127 8.96 -1.58 -0.95
N ASN A 128 9.60 -2.75 -0.82
CA ASN A 128 10.95 -2.96 -1.31
C ASN A 128 11.06 -2.76 -2.83
N VAL A 129 10.10 -3.28 -3.61
CA VAL A 129 10.11 -3.08 -5.06
C VAL A 129 9.91 -1.59 -5.40
N LEU A 130 8.99 -0.91 -4.72
CA LEU A 130 8.72 0.50 -4.98
C LEU A 130 9.89 1.41 -4.58
N LEU A 131 10.51 1.18 -3.42
CA LEU A 131 11.67 1.93 -2.96
C LEU A 131 12.86 1.75 -3.91
N ARG A 132 13.10 0.53 -4.38
CA ARG A 132 14.16 0.21 -5.35
C ARG A 132 13.96 0.96 -6.67
N GLU A 133 12.72 0.98 -7.18
CA GLU A 133 12.44 1.53 -8.52
C GLU A 133 12.24 3.04 -8.59
N TYR A 134 11.75 3.65 -7.51
CA TYR A 134 11.46 5.08 -7.49
C TYR A 134 12.49 5.90 -6.71
N LYS A 135 13.47 5.25 -6.05
CA LYS A 135 14.53 5.91 -5.27
C LYS A 135 13.95 6.96 -4.31
N VAL A 136 12.92 6.55 -3.57
CA VAL A 136 12.15 7.41 -2.65
C VAL A 136 12.53 7.20 -1.21
#